data_AF-A0A1D6F274-F1
#
_entry.id   AF-A0A1D6F274-F1
#
_cell.length_a   1.000
_cell.length_b   1.000
_cell.length_c   1.000
_cell.angle_alpha   90.00
_cell.angle_beta   90.00
_cell.angle_gamma   90.00
#
_symmetry.space_group_name_H-M   'P 1'
#
loop_
_entity.id
_entity.type
_entity.pdbx_description
1 polymer ?
#
loop_
_entity_poly.entity_id
_entity_poly.type
_entity_poly.pdbx_seq_one_letter_code
_entity_poly.pdbx_strand_id
1 'polypeptide(L)'
;MGEYAAVKTSVWWDIENCHVPRCCDPHLIAQKMSSAVAAAGYTGPITISAYGDPNCVPKHVQHALSSTGIALNHVPAGTDSPAVPCSPPTHPSIVP
;
A
#
# COMPACT_ATOMS: atom_id res chain seq x y z
N MET A 1 -23.28 20.21 -6.38
CA MET A 1 -22.44 19.25 -5.65
C MET A 1 -22.73 17.89 -6.25
N GLY A 2 -21.70 17.17 -6.70
CA GLY A 2 -21.87 15.90 -7.43
C GLY A 2 -22.52 14.83 -6.56
N GLU A 3 -23.27 13.93 -7.20
CA GLU A 3 -24.08 12.86 -6.61
C GLU A 3 -23.31 11.92 -5.65
N TYR A 4 -21.98 11.92 -5.72
CA TYR A 4 -21.10 11.05 -4.95
C TYR A 4 -20.31 11.76 -3.82
N ALA A 5 -20.56 13.05 -3.59
CA ALA A 5 -19.76 13.87 -2.67
C ALA A 5 -19.78 13.41 -1.20
N ALA A 6 -20.78 12.63 -0.79
CA ALA A 6 -20.93 12.14 0.58
C ALA A 6 -20.85 10.60 0.70
N VAL A 7 -20.54 9.90 -0.41
CA VAL A 7 -20.49 8.44 -0.42
C VAL A 7 -19.25 7.97 0.33
N LYS A 8 -19.41 6.96 1.18
CA LYS A 8 -18.29 6.29 1.83
C LYS A 8 -17.51 5.49 0.79
N THR A 9 -16.21 5.70 0.72
CA THR A 9 -15.33 5.00 -0.22
C THR A 9 -14.38 4.08 0.53
N SER A 10 -14.27 2.84 0.10
CA SER A 10 -13.31 1.88 0.66
C SER A 10 -12.30 1.49 -0.41
N VAL A 11 -11.02 1.68 -0.10
CA VAL A 11 -9.88 1.29 -0.94
C VAL A 11 -9.27 0.02 -0.38
N TRP A 12 -9.13 -0.98 -1.24
CA TRP A 12 -8.58 -2.30 -0.91
C TRP A 12 -7.32 -2.47 -1.75
N TRP A 13 -6.18 -2.47 -1.08
CA TRP A 13 -4.88 -2.47 -1.74
C TRP A 13 -4.15 -3.77 -1.48
N ASP A 14 -3.86 -4.50 -2.55
CA ASP A 14 -2.94 -5.64 -2.55
C ASP A 14 -1.50 -5.11 -2.57
N ILE A 15 -0.83 -5.17 -1.42
CA ILE A 15 0.53 -4.62 -1.27
C ILE A 15 1.61 -5.56 -1.84
N GLU A 16 1.28 -6.84 -2.02
CA GLU A 16 2.19 -7.84 -2.59
C GLU A 16 2.26 -7.71 -4.10
N ASN A 17 1.12 -7.43 -4.75
CA ASN A 17 1.11 -7.24 -6.19
C ASN A 17 1.42 -5.78 -6.58
N CYS A 18 1.06 -4.81 -5.73
CA CYS A 18 1.26 -3.38 -5.96
C CYS A 18 2.15 -2.75 -4.88
N HIS A 19 3.44 -3.11 -4.88
CA HIS A 19 4.41 -2.59 -3.92
C HIS A 19 4.58 -1.05 -3.97
N VAL A 20 4.99 -0.47 -2.83
CA VAL A 20 5.38 0.94 -2.77
C VAL A 20 6.66 1.18 -3.58
N PRO A 21 6.67 2.12 -4.53
CA PRO A 21 7.89 2.50 -5.24
C PRO A 21 8.95 3.04 -4.29
N ARG A 22 10.21 2.64 -4.46
CA ARG A 22 11.33 3.04 -3.59
C ARG A 22 11.57 4.56 -3.49
N CYS A 23 11.12 5.33 -4.48
CA CYS A 23 11.29 6.78 -4.53
C CYS A 23 10.09 7.55 -3.99
N CYS A 24 9.04 6.86 -3.54
CA CYS A 24 7.85 7.48 -2.98
C CYS A 24 7.91 7.44 -1.45
N ASP A 25 7.56 8.56 -0.81
CA ASP A 25 7.37 8.58 0.64
C ASP A 25 6.11 7.78 1.01
N PRO A 26 6.24 6.69 1.79
CA PRO A 26 5.11 5.86 2.18
C PRO A 26 4.05 6.64 2.99
N HIS A 27 4.43 7.73 3.67
CA HIS A 27 3.49 8.57 4.43
C HIS A 27 2.55 9.36 3.53
N LEU A 28 2.93 9.61 2.28
CA LEU A 28 2.08 10.32 1.32
C LEU A 28 1.06 9.41 0.63
N ILE A 29 1.17 8.08 0.73
CA ILE A 29 0.29 7.14 0.00
C ILE A 29 -1.18 7.39 0.36
N ALA A 30 -1.50 7.47 1.65
CA ALA A 30 -2.86 7.72 2.11
C ALA A 30 -3.41 9.04 1.56
N GLN A 31 -2.59 10.10 1.55
CA GLN A 31 -2.96 11.40 1.00
C GLN A 31 -3.16 11.36 -0.51
N LYS A 32 -2.27 10.68 -1.24
CA LYS A 32 -2.35 10.53 -2.70
C LYS A 32 -3.60 9.74 -3.11
N MET A 33 -3.91 8.65 -2.41
CA MET A 33 -5.13 7.88 -2.61
C MET A 33 -6.38 8.73 -2.33
N SER A 34 -6.42 9.41 -1.19
CA SER A 34 -7.52 10.31 -0.82
C SER A 34 -7.73 11.42 -1.85
N SER A 35 -6.64 12.03 -2.33
CA SER A 35 -6.68 13.09 -3.34
C SER A 35 -7.19 12.58 -4.69
N ALA A 36 -6.76 11.39 -5.11
CA ALA A 36 -7.22 10.78 -6.36
C ALA A 36 -8.72 10.43 -6.31
N VAL A 37 -9.19 9.87 -5.19
CA VAL A 37 -10.60 9.56 -4.95
C VAL A 37 -11.45 10.84 -4.93
N ALA A 38 -10.97 11.90 -4.26
CA ALA A 38 -11.62 13.21 -4.26
C ALA A 38 -11.68 13.86 -5.65
N ALA A 39 -10.59 13.75 -6.44
CA ALA A 39 -10.54 14.25 -7.81
C ALA A 39 -11.52 13.53 -8.75
N ALA A 40 -11.86 12.27 -8.45
CA ALA A 40 -12.90 11.51 -9.15
C ALA A 40 -14.33 11.87 -8.71
N GLY A 41 -14.50 12.82 -7.78
CA GLY A 41 -15.80 13.30 -7.31
C GLY A 41 -16.32 12.64 -6.02
N TYR A 42 -15.53 11.76 -5.41
CA TYR A 42 -15.86 11.11 -4.14
C TYR A 42 -15.18 11.85 -2.99
N THR A 43 -15.88 12.85 -2.44
CA THR A 43 -15.35 13.67 -1.33
C THR A 43 -15.81 13.19 0.05
N GLY A 44 -16.47 12.03 0.12
CA GLY A 44 -16.93 11.44 1.37
C GLY A 44 -15.80 10.78 2.17
N PRO A 45 -16.11 10.21 3.34
CA PRO A 45 -15.13 9.50 4.15
C PRO A 45 -14.50 8.34 3.37
N ILE A 46 -13.17 8.28 3.37
CA ILE A 46 -12.38 7.23 2.73
C ILE A 46 -11.76 6.32 3.80
N THR A 47 -11.89 5.01 3.60
CA THR A 47 -11.20 3.98 4.40
C THR A 47 -10.22 3.24 3.50
N ILE A 48 -8.98 3.07 3.93
CA ILE A 48 -7.94 2.41 3.15
C ILE A 48 -7.43 1.20 3.94
N SER A 49 -7.47 0.03 3.30
CA SER A 49 -7.01 -1.23 3.85
C SER A 49 -5.99 -1.86 2.90
N ALA A 50 -4.81 -2.19 3.41
CA ALA A 50 -3.79 -2.97 2.73
C ALA A 50 -3.93 -4.45 3.10
N TYR A 51 -3.62 -5.34 2.16
CA TYR A 51 -3.70 -6.80 2.29
C TYR A 51 -2.42 -7.43 1.76
N GLY A 52 -1.82 -8.31 2.56
CA GLY A 52 -0.61 -9.06 2.20
C GLY A 52 0.13 -9.59 3.42
N ASP A 53 1.25 -10.27 3.21
CA ASP A 53 2.16 -10.71 4.26
C ASP A 53 3.00 -9.53 4.78
N PRO A 54 2.83 -9.10 6.04
CA PRO A 54 3.66 -8.07 6.66
C PRO A 54 5.16 -8.42 6.68
N ASN A 55 5.54 -9.70 6.61
CA ASN A 55 6.95 -10.09 6.54
C ASN A 55 7.60 -9.70 5.19
N CYS A 56 6.81 -9.63 4.12
CA CYS A 56 7.25 -9.18 2.80
C CYS A 56 7.28 -7.66 2.66
N VAL A 57 6.56 -6.93 3.53
CA VAL A 57 6.49 -5.47 3.50
C VAL A 57 7.62 -4.87 4.37
N PRO A 58 8.41 -3.91 3.86
CA PRO A 58 9.45 -3.26 4.68
C PRO A 58 8.86 -2.59 5.93
N LYS A 59 9.53 -2.75 7.09
CA LYS A 59 9.06 -2.17 8.38
C LYS A 59 8.78 -0.68 8.32
N HIS A 60 9.58 0.09 7.57
CA HIS A 60 9.38 1.53 7.40
C HIS A 60 8.07 1.84 6.65
N VAL A 61 7.68 1.01 5.67
CA VAL A 61 6.40 1.10 4.98
C VAL A 61 5.28 0.73 5.94
N GLN A 62 5.37 -0.40 6.65
CA GLN A 62 4.35 -0.81 7.63
C GLN A 62 4.09 0.28 8.67
N HIS A 63 5.15 0.90 9.18
CA HIS A 63 5.04 1.98 10.16
C HIS A 63 4.37 3.22 9.56
N ALA A 64 4.72 3.59 8.33
CA ALA A 64 4.06 4.70 7.64
C ALA A 64 2.57 4.43 7.34
N LEU A 65 2.21 3.19 6.97
CA LEU A 65 0.81 2.80 6.79
C LEU A 65 0.04 2.94 8.10
N SER A 66 0.58 2.41 9.19
CA SER A 66 -0.03 2.55 10.52
C SER A 66 -0.14 4.02 10.95
N SER A 67 0.91 4.83 10.71
CA SER A 67 0.91 6.26 11.06
C SER A 67 -0.06 7.09 10.21
N THR A 68 -0.44 6.62 9.02
CA THR A 68 -1.38 7.29 8.13
C THR A 68 -2.82 6.77 8.28
N GLY A 69 -3.04 5.81 9.18
CA GLY A 69 -4.35 5.20 9.42
C GLY A 69 -4.73 4.12 8.42
N ILE A 70 -3.79 3.63 7.61
CA ILE A 70 -3.99 2.48 6.72
C ILE A 70 -3.80 1.20 7.54
N ALA A 71 -4.86 0.38 7.61
CA ALA A 71 -4.77 -0.92 8.26
C ALA A 71 -4.07 -1.92 7.32
N LEU A 72 -2.99 -2.55 7.79
CA LEU A 72 -2.35 -3.67 7.09
C LEU A 72 -2.92 -4.98 7.64
N ASN A 73 -3.75 -5.64 6.84
CA ASN A 73 -4.36 -6.92 7.18
C ASN A 73 -3.45 -8.05 6.70
N HIS A 74 -3.04 -8.90 7.64
CA HIS A 74 -2.22 -10.06 7.35
C HIS A 74 -3.02 -11.08 6.54
N VAL A 75 -2.62 -11.28 5.28
CA VAL A 75 -3.12 -12.36 4.43
C VAL A 75 -1.95 -13.33 4.23
N PRO A 76 -2.02 -14.56 4.78
CA PRO A 76 -0.95 -15.54 4.58
C PRO A 76 -0.86 -15.91 3.09
N ALA A 77 0.35 -15.92 2.55
CA ALA A 77 0.59 -16.44 1.20
C ALA A 77 0.06 -17.89 1.13
N GLY A 78 -0.85 -18.14 0.20
CA GLY A 78 -1.37 -19.48 -0.06
C GLY A 78 -0.22 -20.44 -0.35
N THR A 79 -0.33 -21.68 0.13
CA THR A 79 0.68 -22.75 0.08
C THR A 79 1.15 -23.19 -1.32
N ASP A 80 0.80 -22.47 -2.39
CA ASP A 80 1.08 -22.84 -3.79
C ASP A 80 2.20 -22.03 -4.44
N SER A 81 3.04 -21.34 -3.67
CA SER A 81 4.30 -20.81 -4.21
C SER A 81 5.41 -20.94 -3.17
N PRO A 82 6.58 -21.50 -3.54
CA PRO A 82 7.72 -21.51 -2.63
C PRO A 82 8.01 -20.05 -2.34
N ALA A 83 7.90 -19.68 -1.06
CA ALA A 83 8.21 -18.35 -0.56
C ALA A 83 9.52 -17.92 -1.21
N VAL A 84 9.43 -17.00 -2.18
CA VAL A 84 10.62 -16.35 -2.71
C VAL A 84 11.13 -15.59 -1.49
N PRO A 85 12.28 -15.97 -0.89
CA PRO A 85 12.80 -15.20 0.22
C PRO A 85 12.96 -13.79 -0.34
N CYS A 86 12.40 -12.80 0.35
CA CYS A 86 12.52 -11.39 -0.02
C CYS A 86 14.01 -11.07 -0.20
N SER A 87 14.49 -11.21 -1.42
CA SER A 87 15.90 -11.14 -1.72
C SER A 87 16.25 -9.67 -1.70
N PRO A 88 17.25 -9.23 -0.93
CA PRO A 88 17.69 -7.85 -1.00
C PRO A 88 18.11 -7.54 -2.44
N PRO A 89 17.88 -6.31 -2.94
CA PRO A 89 18.32 -5.95 -4.28
C PRO A 89 19.83 -6.14 -4.37
N THR A 90 20.27 -7.18 -5.05
CA THR A 90 21.66 -7.33 -5.48
C THR A 90 21.90 -6.24 -6.51
N HIS A 91 22.42 -5.10 -6.05
CA HIS A 91 23.22 -4.25 -6.94
C HIS A 91 24.29 -5.16 -7.54
N PRO A 92 24.46 -5.23 -8.87
CA PRO A 92 25.73 -5.66 -9.40
C PRO A 92 26.73 -4.59 -8.96
N SER A 93 27.45 -4.85 -7.88
CA SER A 93 28.71 -4.17 -7.62
C SER A 93 29.52 -4.31 -8.90
N ILE A 94 29.70 -3.19 -9.59
CA ILE A 94 30.78 -3.01 -10.55
C ILE A 94 32.03 -3.54 -9.84
N VAL A 95 32.52 -4.68 -10.35
CA VAL A 95 33.83 -5.19 -10.01
C VAL A 95 34.85 -4.24 -10.63
N PRO A 96 35.93 -3.88 -9.91
CA PRO A 96 36.94 -2.94 -10.38
C PRO A 96 37.72 -3.44 -11.60
#